data_AF-A0A850BTI4-F1
#
_entry.id   AF-A0A850BTI4-F1
#
_cell.length_a   1.000
_cell.length_b   1.000
_cell.length_c   1.000
_cell.angle_alpha   90.00
_cell.angle_beta   90.00
_cell.angle_gamma   90.00
#
_symmetry.space_group_name_H-M   'P 1'
#
loop_
_entity.id
_entity.type
_entity.pdbx_description
1 polymer ?
#
loop_
_entity_poly.entity_id
_entity_poly.type
_entity_poly.pdbx_seq_one_letter_code
_entity_poly.pdbx_strand_id
1 'polypeptide(L)' 'MDNKEEIAHLETMIALHKKNLFILEEMLAKYGVDQPLHLVNSVTMEKEAIARYTRKIESLT' A
#
# COMPACT_ATOMS: atom_id res chain seq x y z
N MET A 1 -10.21 -21.53 -6.94
CA MET A 1 -9.15 -20.56 -7.31
C MET A 1 -7.83 -21.20 -6.89
N ASP A 2 -6.88 -21.28 -7.82
CA ASP A 2 -5.53 -21.77 -7.52
C ASP A 2 -4.83 -20.72 -6.64
N ASN A 3 -4.16 -21.14 -5.56
CA ASN A 3 -3.40 -20.24 -4.68
C ASN A 3 -2.42 -19.37 -5.48
N LYS A 4 -1.90 -19.86 -6.62
CA LYS A 4 -1.04 -19.07 -7.51
C LYS A 4 -1.73 -17.88 -8.15
N GLU A 5 -2.98 -18.03 -8.55
CA GLU A 5 -3.77 -16.95 -9.16
C GLU A 5 -4.13 -15.89 -8.11
N GLU A 6 -4.50 -16.33 -6.90
CA GLU A 6 -4.76 -15.43 -5.76
C GLU A 6 -3.49 -14.67 -5.34
N ILE A 7 -2.35 -15.35 -5.25
CA ILE A 7 -1.05 -14.70 -4.95
C ILE A 7 -0.71 -13.66 -6.01
N ALA A 8 -0.81 -13.99 -7.31
CA ALA A 8 -0.50 -13.04 -8.39
C ALA A 8 -1.43 -11.81 -8.37
N HIS A 9 -2.71 -12.01 -8.04
CA HIS A 9 -3.65 -10.91 -7.85
C HIS A 9 -3.24 -10.01 -6.67
N LEU A 10 -2.92 -10.59 -5.51
CA LEU A 10 -2.49 -9.86 -4.32
C LEU A 10 -1.17 -9.09 -4.56
N GLU A 11 -0.23 -9.67 -5.29
CA GLU A 11 1.02 -9.01 -5.69
C GLU A 11 0.75 -7.79 -6.58
N THR A 12 -0.19 -7.91 -7.52
CA THR A 12 -0.63 -6.78 -8.36
C THR A 12 -1.23 -5.67 -7.51
N MET A 13 -2.04 -6.01 -6.50
CA MET A 13 -2.60 -5.02 -5.57
C MET A 13 -1.53 -4.36 -4.71
N ILE A 14 -0.54 -5.12 -4.22
CA ILE A 14 0.60 -4.56 -3.48
C ILE A 14 1.38 -3.58 -4.37
N ALA A 15 1.61 -3.90 -5.64
CA ALA A 15 2.31 -3.01 -6.57
C ALA A 15 1.56 -1.69 -6.79
N LEU A 16 0.23 -1.74 -6.92
CA LEU A 16 -0.61 -0.55 -7.01
C LEU A 16 -0.50 0.33 -5.76
N HIS A 17 -0.65 -0.26 -4.56
CA HIS A 17 -0.56 0.48 -3.30
C HIS A 17 0.84 1.08 -3.07
N LYS A 18 1.91 0.37 -3.47
CA LYS A 18 3.28 0.91 -3.41
C LYS A 18 3.45 2.14 -4.32
N LYS A 19 2.87 2.11 -5.52
CA LYS A 19 2.88 3.27 -6.42
C LYS A 19 2.13 4.46 -5.82
N ASN A 20 0.96 4.23 -5.23
CA ASN A 20 0.20 5.28 -4.56
C ASN A 20 0.95 5.86 -3.36
N LEU A 21 1.54 4.98 -2.54
CA LEU A 21 2.34 5.37 -1.38
C LEU A 21 3.49 6.29 -1.78
N PHE A 22 4.24 5.93 -2.83
CA PHE A 22 5.33 6.76 -3.35
C PHE A 22 4.84 8.17 -3.71
N ILE A 23 3.74 8.28 -4.45
CA ILE A 23 3.16 9.58 -4.86
C ILE A 23 2.74 10.40 -3.63
N LEU A 24 2.11 9.78 -2.64
CA LEU A 24 1.68 10.46 -1.42
C LEU A 24 2.87 10.94 -0.59
N GLU A 25 3.93 10.14 -0.49
CA GLU A 25 5.17 10.52 0.20
C GLU A 25 5.87 11.68 -0.53
N GLU A 26 5.90 11.70 -1.87
CA GLU A 26 6.38 12.84 -2.65
C GLU A 26 5.53 14.11 -2.43
N MET A 27 4.21 13.97 -2.31
CA MET A 27 3.34 15.10 -1.98
C MET A 27 3.62 15.62 -0.58
N LEU A 28 3.68 14.75 0.43
CA LEU A 28 3.96 15.12 1.82
C LEU A 28 5.32 15.81 1.99
N ALA A 29 6.34 15.39 1.24
CA ALA A 29 7.66 16.03 1.26
C ALA A 29 7.61 17.52 0.89
N LYS A 30 6.60 17.97 0.14
CA LYS A 30 6.42 19.39 -0.24
C LYS A 30 5.85 20.26 0.87
N TYR A 31 5.17 19.67 1.86
CA TYR A 31 4.48 20.41 2.93
C TYR A 31 5.37 20.68 4.16
N GLY A 32 6.54 20.05 4.27
CA GLY A 32 7.41 20.21 5.43
C GLY A 32 6.76 19.71 6.71
N VAL A 33 6.68 20.57 7.74
CA VAL A 33 6.16 20.21 9.08
C VAL A 33 4.63 20.24 9.16
N ASP A 34 3.96 21.07 8.35
CA ASP A 34 2.50 21.23 8.39
C ASP A 34 1.82 20.34 7.33
N GLN A 35 1.88 19.04 7.57
CA GLN A 35 1.36 18.05 6.64
C GLN A 35 -0.18 17.97 6.71
N PRO A 36 -0.87 18.01 5.55
CA PRO A 36 -2.32 17.84 5.53
C PRO A 36 -2.74 16.49 6.09
N LEU A 37 -3.62 16.49 7.10
CA LEU A 37 -4.09 15.28 7.79
C LEU A 37 -4.64 14.22 6.82
N HIS A 38 -5.34 14.63 5.78
CA HIS A 38 -5.89 13.71 4.79
C HIS A 38 -4.79 12.95 4.02
N LEU A 39 -3.64 13.56 3.75
CA LEU A 39 -2.51 12.90 3.11
C LEU A 39 -1.81 11.91 4.05
N VAL A 40 -1.64 12.28 5.33
CA VAL A 40 -1.10 11.39 6.37
C VAL A 40 -1.99 10.16 6.56
N ASN A 41 -3.31 10.36 6.59
CA ASN A 41 -4.27 9.28 6.66
C ASN A 41 -4.19 8.38 5.42
N SER A 42 -4.12 8.96 4.22
CA SER A 42 -3.95 8.19 2.98
C SER A 42 -2.68 7.34 3.00
N VAL A 43 -1.53 7.88 3.44
CA VAL A 43 -0.28 7.12 3.59
C VAL A 43 -0.46 5.94 4.55
N THR A 44 -1.15 6.17 5.67
CA THR A 44 -1.43 5.11 6.65
C THR A 44 -2.27 4.00 6.00
N MET A 45 -3.33 4.36 5.27
CA MET A 45 -4.18 3.40 4.57
C MET A 45 -3.42 2.57 3.54
N GLU A 46 -2.53 3.18 2.76
CA GLU A 46 -1.70 2.49 1.77
C GLU A 46 -0.75 1.47 2.44
N LYS A 47 -0.10 1.86 3.55
CA LYS A 47 0.78 0.98 4.32
C LYS A 47 0.03 -0.20 4.92
N GLU A 48 -1.16 0.04 5.47
CA GLU A 48 -1.99 -1.03 6.02
C GLU A 48 -2.49 -1.99 4.93
N ALA A 49 -2.87 -1.50 3.75
CA ALA A 49 -3.28 -2.34 2.63
C ALA A 49 -2.16 -3.28 2.18
N ILE A 50 -0.94 -2.74 2.02
CA ILE A 50 0.25 -3.54 1.71
C ILE A 50 0.45 -4.62 2.78
N ALA A 51 0.45 -4.24 4.06
CA ALA A 51 0.67 -5.19 5.15
C ALA A 51 -0.41 -6.29 5.23
N ARG A 52 -1.67 -5.96 4.94
CA ARG A 52 -2.77 -6.95 4.88
C ARG A 52 -2.56 -7.96 3.76
N TYR A 53 -2.24 -7.50 2.55
CA TYR A 53 -2.02 -8.40 1.41
C TYR A 53 -0.75 -9.23 1.55
N THR A 54 0.33 -8.67 2.11
CA THR A 54 1.54 -9.42 2.41
C THR A 54 1.25 -10.56 3.38
N ARG A 55 0.55 -10.29 4.50
CA ARG A 55 0.13 -11.34 5.46
C ARG A 55 -0.76 -12.40 4.82
N LYS A 56 -1.62 -12.00 3.87
CA LYS A 56 -2.47 -12.94 3.14
C LYS A 56 -1.63 -13.86 2.23
N ILE A 57 -0.66 -13.33 1.49
CA ILE A 57 0.27 -14.14 0.68
C ILE A 57 1.05 -15.13 1.56
N GLU A 58 1.57 -14.67 2.71
CA GLU A 58 2.26 -15.54 3.69
C GLU A 58 1.39 -16.70 4.18
N SER A 59 0.07 -16.49 4.32
CA SER A 59 -0.87 -17.56 4.70
C SER A 59 -1.23 -18.53 3.58
N LEU A 60 -0.91 -18.20 2.32
CA LEU A 60 -1.20 -18.99 1.12
C LEU A 60 0.02 -19.76 0.60
N THR A 61 1.20 -19.49 1.15
CA THR A 61 2.50 -20.08 0.82
C THR A 61 2.85 -21.15 1.85
#